data_AF-A0A8J7T4W4-F1
#
_entry.id   AF-A0A8J7T4W4-F1
#
_cell.length_a   1.000
_cell.length_b   1.000
_cell.length_c   1.000
_cell.angle_alpha   90.00
_cell.angle_beta   90.00
_cell.angle_gamma   90.00
#
_symmetry.space_group_name_H-M   'P 1'
#
loop_
_entity.id
_entity.type
_entity.pdbx_description
1 polymer ?
#
loop_
_entity_poly.entity_id
_entity_poly.type
_entity_poly.pdbx_seq_one_letter_code
_entity_poly.pdbx_strand_id
1 'polypeptide(L)'
;MAAEPVWRSGQIWNEKKIARLREQGAGTGKGKAYKPWLTVRLVASKGRSHRPMGRTTGRVHHFLSDIERRAFLIYDWAQNVTDIREQFPLDRVATQRIAGEMGVRHP
;
A
#
# COMPACT_ATOMS: atom_id res chain seq x y z
N MET A 1 -3.66 28.35 12.97
CA MET A 1 -4.04 27.00 13.45
C MET A 1 -4.34 26.15 12.22
N ALA A 2 -3.45 25.23 11.83
CA ALA A 2 -3.69 24.37 10.68
C ALA A 2 -4.66 23.25 11.11
N ALA A 3 -5.79 23.13 10.42
CA ALA A 3 -6.74 22.06 10.65
C ALA A 3 -6.06 20.70 10.46
N GLU A 4 -6.11 19.84 11.48
CA GLU A 4 -5.62 18.48 11.38
C GLU A 4 -6.52 17.68 10.42
N PRO A 5 -5.97 16.94 9.46
CA PRO A 5 -6.77 16.13 8.56
C PRO A 5 -7.42 14.98 9.36
N VAL A 6 -8.75 15.00 9.44
CA VAL A 6 -9.55 13.98 10.13
C VAL A 6 -9.57 12.71 9.29
N TRP A 7 -8.57 11.85 9.47
CA TRP A 7 -8.60 10.49 8.94
C TRP A 7 -9.52 9.64 9.84
N ARG A 8 -10.77 9.41 9.42
CA ARG A 8 -11.67 8.44 10.08
C ARG A 8 -11.23 7.00 9.77
N SER A 9 -10.17 6.58 10.44
CA SER A 9 -9.88 5.19 10.83
C SER A 9 -9.10 5.29 12.13
N GLY A 10 -9.55 4.63 13.21
CA GLY A 10 -9.04 4.81 14.58
C GLY A 10 -7.60 4.39 14.84
N GLN A 11 -6.69 4.50 13.87
CA GLN A 11 -5.29 4.13 13.98
C GLN A 11 -4.39 5.31 13.67
N ILE A 12 -3.67 5.77 14.69
CA ILE A 12 -2.70 6.85 14.60
C ILE A 12 -1.45 6.33 13.86
N TRP A 13 -1.08 6.99 12.76
CA TRP A 13 0.22 6.78 12.11
C TRP A 13 1.29 7.57 12.89
N ASN A 14 2.33 6.87 13.33
CA ASN A 14 3.47 7.48 14.03
C ASN A 14 4.75 6.76 13.65
N GLU A 15 5.89 7.35 14.01
CA GLU A 15 7.22 6.82 13.68
C GLU A 15 7.44 5.40 14.22
N LYS A 16 6.93 5.09 15.43
CA LYS A 16 7.03 3.73 16.01
C LYS A 16 6.34 2.68 15.13
N LYS A 17 5.15 2.99 14.62
CA LYS A 17 4.40 2.10 13.73
C LYS A 17 5.10 1.93 12.39
N ILE A 18 5.63 3.01 11.83
CA ILE A 18 6.39 2.98 10.57
C ILE A 18 7.65 2.12 10.73
N ALA A 19 8.41 2.33 11.80
CA ALA A 19 9.60 1.53 12.12
C ALA A 19 9.26 0.04 12.23
N ARG A 20 8.21 -0.30 12.99
CA ARG A 20 7.74 -1.70 13.13
C ARG A 20 7.37 -2.34 11.79
N LEU A 21 6.71 -1.62 10.89
CA LEU A 21 6.37 -2.16 9.57
C LEU A 21 7.64 -2.43 8.75
N ARG A 22 8.64 -1.55 8.82
CA ARG A 22 9.93 -1.75 8.15
C ARG A 22 10.66 -2.99 8.70
N GLU A 23 10.70 -3.14 10.03
CA GLU A 23 11.30 -4.32 10.69
C GLU A 23 10.61 -5.63 10.27
N GLN A 24 9.30 -5.60 10.03
CA GLN A 24 8.55 -6.75 9.54
C GLN A 24 8.76 -7.05 8.04
N GLY A 25 9.51 -6.18 7.35
CA GLY A 25 9.78 -6.28 5.91
C GLY A 25 8.59 -5.83 5.05
N ALA A 26 7.71 -4.97 5.55
CA ALA A 26 6.64 -4.41 4.73
C ALA A 26 7.23 -3.59 3.57
N GLY A 27 6.71 -3.79 2.36
CA GLY A 27 7.21 -3.21 1.12
C GLY A 27 8.37 -3.95 0.47
N THR A 28 8.89 -5.02 1.09
CA THR A 28 10.05 -5.77 0.57
C THR A 28 9.64 -7.12 -0.01
N GLY A 29 10.58 -7.77 -0.71
CA GLY A 29 10.36 -9.04 -1.41
C GLY A 29 9.86 -8.87 -2.84
N LYS A 30 9.63 -10.01 -3.50
CA LYS A 30 9.13 -10.14 -4.88
C LYS A 30 8.23 -11.37 -4.98
N GLY A 31 7.27 -11.36 -5.92
CA GLY A 31 6.36 -12.48 -6.16
C GLY A 31 5.67 -12.95 -4.88
N LYS A 32 5.75 -14.26 -4.60
CA LYS A 32 5.15 -14.90 -3.41
C LYS A 32 5.68 -14.36 -2.08
N ALA A 33 6.92 -13.85 -2.05
CA ALA A 33 7.57 -13.34 -0.85
C ALA A 33 7.30 -11.85 -0.59
N TYR A 34 6.64 -11.15 -1.52
CA TYR A 34 6.34 -9.73 -1.36
C TYR A 34 5.34 -9.48 -0.22
N LYS A 35 5.63 -8.49 0.61
CA LYS A 35 4.76 -8.05 1.71
C LYS A 35 4.25 -6.62 1.41
N PRO A 36 2.94 -6.39 1.22
CA PRO A 36 2.44 -5.04 0.94
C PRO A 36 2.58 -4.12 2.16
N TRP A 37 2.77 -2.81 1.92
CA TRP A 37 2.90 -1.82 3.01
C TRP A 37 1.59 -1.65 3.79
N LEU A 38 0.48 -1.62 3.06
CA LEU A 38 -0.87 -1.54 3.62
C LEU A 38 -1.56 -2.90 3.45
N THR A 39 -2.34 -3.27 4.46
CA THR A 39 -3.21 -4.44 4.42
C THR A 39 -4.62 -4.02 4.77
N VAL A 40 -5.60 -4.84 4.38
CA VAL A 40 -7.01 -4.66 4.74
C VAL A 40 -7.27 -4.61 6.26
N ARG A 41 -6.32 -5.07 7.08
CA ARG A 41 -6.38 -4.99 8.55
C ARG A 41 -5.81 -3.67 9.09
N LEU A 42 -4.86 -3.08 8.37
CA LEU A 42 -4.20 -1.82 8.75
C LEU A 42 -5.03 -0.60 8.37
N VAL A 43 -5.79 -0.71 7.28
CA VAL A 43 -6.61 0.39 6.76
C VAL A 43 -8.00 -0.16 6.46
N ALA A 44 -8.99 0.34 7.21
CA ALA A 44 -10.38 0.04 6.92
C ALA A 44 -10.76 0.69 5.58
N SER A 45 -11.28 -0.09 4.64
CA SER A 45 -11.85 0.47 3.42
C SER A 45 -13.07 1.32 3.77
N LYS A 46 -13.25 2.46 3.08
CA LYS A 46 -14.53 3.20 3.09
C LYS A 46 -15.66 2.42 2.39
N GLY A 47 -15.30 1.41 1.59
CA GLY A 47 -16.20 0.46 0.94
C GLY A 47 -15.79 -0.98 1.24
N ARG A 48 -15.57 -1.79 0.19
CA ARG A 48 -15.14 -3.18 0.32
C ARG A 48 -13.63 -3.36 0.19
N SER A 49 -13.11 -4.25 1.01
CA SER A 49 -11.75 -4.77 0.92
C SER A 49 -11.75 -6.16 0.28
N HIS A 50 -10.69 -6.53 -0.43
CA HIS A 50 -10.60 -7.81 -1.14
C HIS A 50 -9.27 -8.52 -0.84
N ARG A 51 -9.33 -9.86 -0.79
CA ARG A 51 -8.16 -10.73 -0.55
C ARG A 51 -8.10 -11.91 -1.55
N PRO A 52 -8.00 -11.65 -2.86
CA PRO A 52 -7.91 -12.73 -3.85
C PRO A 52 -6.54 -13.41 -3.82
N MET A 53 -6.51 -14.70 -4.16
CA MET A 53 -5.29 -15.41 -4.50
C MET A 53 -4.85 -14.99 -5.91
N GLY A 54 -3.61 -14.54 -6.08
CA GLY A 54 -3.04 -14.20 -7.38
C GLY A 54 -2.47 -15.41 -8.09
N ARG A 55 -2.87 -15.59 -9.35
CA ARG A 55 -2.34 -16.65 -10.22
C ARG A 55 -0.89 -16.39 -10.56
N THR A 56 -0.54 -15.14 -10.87
CA THR A 56 0.81 -14.76 -11.31
C THR A 56 1.82 -14.85 -10.16
N THR A 57 1.44 -14.46 -8.95
CA THR A 57 2.36 -14.34 -7.80
C THR A 57 2.29 -15.52 -6.82
N GLY A 58 1.20 -16.30 -6.85
CA GLY A 58 0.96 -17.40 -5.92
C GLY A 58 0.75 -16.96 -4.46
N ARG A 59 0.28 -15.72 -4.23
CA ARG A 59 -0.02 -15.19 -2.89
C ARG A 59 -1.38 -14.50 -2.80
N VAL A 60 -1.85 -14.31 -1.58
CA VAL A 60 -3.03 -13.48 -1.30
C VAL A 60 -2.66 -12.01 -1.39
N HIS A 61 -3.36 -11.26 -2.24
CA HIS A 61 -3.19 -9.82 -2.38
C HIS A 61 -4.12 -9.04 -1.44
N HIS A 62 -3.80 -7.78 -1.16
CA HIS A 62 -4.59 -6.90 -0.30
C HIS A 62 -5.05 -5.63 -1.03
N PHE A 63 -6.34 -5.58 -1.37
CA PHE A 63 -6.95 -4.42 -2.05
C PHE A 63 -7.95 -3.70 -1.16
N LEU A 64 -7.88 -2.37 -1.16
CA LEU A 64 -8.62 -1.47 -0.27
C LEU A 64 -9.84 -0.85 -0.96
N SER A 65 -10.07 -1.20 -2.23
CA SER A 65 -11.21 -0.75 -3.03
C SER A 65 -11.59 -1.74 -4.13
N ASP A 66 -12.79 -1.58 -4.68
CA ASP A 66 -13.26 -2.33 -5.84
C ASP A 66 -12.44 -2.01 -7.11
N ILE A 67 -11.99 -0.76 -7.27
CA ILE A 67 -11.19 -0.33 -8.41
C ILE A 67 -9.83 -1.03 -8.41
N GLU A 68 -9.16 -1.08 -7.25
CA GLU A 68 -7.89 -1.80 -7.10
C GLU A 68 -8.05 -3.28 -7.46
N ARG A 69 -9.11 -3.95 -6.98
CA ARG A 69 -9.38 -5.35 -7.33
C ARG A 69 -9.59 -5.52 -8.83
N ARG A 70 -10.34 -4.63 -9.48
CA ARG A 70 -10.61 -4.72 -10.93
C ARG A 70 -9.32 -4.57 -11.74
N ALA A 71 -8.47 -3.60 -11.38
CA ALA A 71 -7.16 -3.42 -11.99
C ALA A 71 -6.28 -4.67 -11.81
N PHE A 72 -6.26 -5.23 -10.60
CA PHE A 72 -5.55 -6.46 -10.32
C PHE A 72 -5.97 -7.63 -11.21
N LEU A 73 -7.27 -7.83 -11.43
CA LEU A 73 -7.75 -8.93 -12.28
C LEU A 73 -7.25 -8.82 -13.73
N ILE A 74 -7.11 -7.59 -14.24
CA ILE A 74 -6.52 -7.35 -15.57
C ILE A 74 -5.04 -7.74 -15.58
N TYR A 75 -4.28 -7.32 -14.57
CA TYR A 75 -2.85 -7.60 -14.48
C TYR A 75 -2.54 -9.08 -14.21
N ASP A 76 -3.33 -9.76 -13.38
CA ASP A 76 -3.13 -11.18 -13.05
C ASP A 76 -3.50 -12.10 -14.24
N TRP A 77 -4.33 -11.62 -15.16
CA TRP A 77 -4.66 -12.33 -16.40
C TRP A 77 -3.63 -12.13 -17.51
N ALA A 78 -3.02 -10.96 -17.58
CA ALA A 78 -2.05 -10.60 -18.62
C ALA A 78 -0.80 -11.50 -18.60
N GLN A 79 -0.48 -12.13 -19.73
CA GLN A 79 0.60 -13.13 -19.82
C GLN A 79 2.01 -12.54 -19.67
N ASN A 80 2.18 -11.25 -19.96
CA ASN A 80 3.46 -10.56 -19.84
C ASN A 80 3.73 -10.00 -18.42
N VAL A 81 2.77 -10.11 -17.51
CA VAL A 81 2.93 -9.68 -16.12
C VAL A 81 3.57 -10.81 -15.33
N THR A 82 4.75 -10.55 -14.76
CA THR A 82 5.54 -11.55 -14.00
C THR A 82 5.49 -11.35 -12.49
N ASP A 83 5.13 -10.15 -12.04
CA ASP A 83 4.97 -9.83 -10.63
C ASP A 83 3.93 -8.71 -10.44
N ILE A 84 3.26 -8.72 -9.29
CA ILE A 84 2.29 -7.71 -8.89
C ILE A 84 2.59 -7.35 -7.44
N ARG A 85 2.86 -6.07 -7.18
CA ARG A 85 3.22 -5.54 -5.86
C ARG A 85 2.31 -4.38 -5.49
N GLU A 86 1.16 -4.70 -4.92
CA GLU A 86 0.18 -3.72 -4.44
C GLU A 86 0.62 -3.01 -3.16
N GLN A 87 0.11 -1.80 -2.93
CA GLN A 87 0.45 -0.97 -1.77
C GLN A 87 1.97 -0.81 -1.60
N PHE A 88 2.67 -0.54 -2.70
CA PHE A 88 4.12 -0.39 -2.71
C PHE A 88 4.53 0.92 -2.01
N PRO A 89 5.40 0.88 -0.99
CA PRO A 89 5.81 2.10 -0.32
C PRO A 89 6.82 2.87 -1.16
N LEU A 90 6.74 4.19 -1.08
CA LEU A 90 7.74 5.10 -1.66
C LEU A 90 8.81 5.43 -0.62
N ASP A 91 10.01 5.76 -1.08
CA ASP A 91 11.04 6.30 -0.20
C ASP A 91 10.58 7.65 0.38
N ARG A 92 10.51 7.70 1.71
CA ARG A 92 10.03 8.87 2.44
C ARG A 92 10.98 10.05 2.29
N VAL A 93 12.30 9.81 2.28
CA VAL A 93 13.28 10.90 2.13
C VAL A 93 13.15 11.52 0.74
N ALA A 94 13.04 10.67 -0.29
CA ALA A 94 12.81 11.12 -1.66
C ALA A 94 11.49 11.90 -1.80
N THR A 95 10.39 11.39 -1.25
CA THR A 95 9.07 12.08 -1.35
C THR A 95 9.02 13.38 -0.56
N GLN A 96 9.70 13.49 0.58
CA GLN A 96 9.85 14.74 1.33
C GLN A 96 10.62 15.79 0.54
N ARG A 97 11.73 15.38 -0.10
CA ARG A 97 12.51 16.26 -0.99
C ARG A 97 11.66 16.77 -2.15
N ILE A 98 10.95 15.88 -2.84
CA ILE A 98 10.07 16.23 -3.97
C ILE A 98 8.95 17.20 -3.51
N ALA A 99 8.35 16.96 -2.35
CA ALA A 99 7.32 17.86 -1.80
C ALA A 99 7.88 19.27 -1.53
N GLY A 100 9.10 19.36 -0.99
CA GLY A 100 9.81 20.62 -0.80
C GLY A 100 10.10 21.35 -2.12
N GLU A 101 10.58 20.63 -3.14
CA GLU A 101 10.84 21.16 -4.49
C GLU A 101 9.55 21.66 -5.17
N MET A 102 8.43 20.96 -4.96
CA MET A 102 7.12 21.34 -5.49
C MET A 102 6.41 22.43 -4.68
N GLY A 103 6.94 22.81 -3.51
CA GLY A 103 6.28 23.75 -2.60
C GLY A 103 4.97 23.23 -2.00
N VAL A 104 4.78 21.91 -1.94
CA VAL A 104 3.57 21.29 -1.37
C VAL A 104 3.87 20.66 0.00
N ARG A 105 2.87 20.60 0.88
CA ARG A 105 3.01 19.93 2.18
C ARG A 105 3.13 18.42 1.98
N HIS A 106 4.15 17.80 2.58
CA HIS A 106 4.30 16.34 2.61
C HIS A 106 3.19 15.70 3.48
N PRO A 107 2.49 14.66 2.99
CA PRO A 107 1.43 13.96 3.73
C PRO A 107 1.88 13.21 5.00
#